data_AF-A0A7F5QZX0-F1
#
_entry.id   AF-A0A7F5QZX0-F1
#
_cell.length_a   1.000
_cell.length_b   1.000
_cell.length_c   1.000
_cell.angle_alpha   90.00
_cell.angle_beta   90.00
_cell.angle_gamma   90.00
#
_symmetry.space_group_name_H-M   'P 1'
#
loop_
_entity.id
_entity.type
_entity.pdbx_description
1 polymer ?
#
loop_
_entity_poly.entity_id
_entity_poly.type
_entity_poly.pdbx_seq_one_letter_code
_entity_poly.pdbx_strand_id
1 'polypeptide(L)'
;MSEISDITAMATAGYYLPHHAVTKIDSSTTKLRVVFDGSSKSDTGISLNDIQLVDPTVQDDLFSILLRFRKHRYVLSGDIAKMYRQVLVPPDDRRYQRILWRRTPSCPIKHYVLNTMTYGTASAPYLATRCMSLFFNLCGCIHAATAPFKNEMSIFAQITATPLLASSSTCRQASLQDVKFQPSVLTLRL
;
A
#
# COMPACT_ATOMS: atom_id res chain seq x y z
N MET A 1 -0.39 4.69 -13.80
CA MET A 1 -0.31 3.70 -14.89
C MET A 1 0.08 4.43 -16.15
N SER A 2 0.83 3.80 -17.03
CA SER A 2 1.21 4.33 -18.35
C SER A 2 0.83 3.33 -19.43
N GLU A 3 0.35 3.81 -20.57
CA GLU A 3 0.08 2.98 -21.74
C GLU A 3 1.40 2.59 -22.40
N ILE A 4 1.53 1.34 -22.82
CA ILE A 4 2.67 0.87 -23.60
C ILE A 4 2.23 0.91 -25.07
N SER A 5 2.65 1.95 -25.79
CA SER A 5 2.40 2.09 -27.23
C SER A 5 3.46 1.38 -28.09
N ASP A 6 4.66 1.20 -27.55
CA ASP A 6 5.81 0.73 -28.31
C ASP A 6 5.85 -0.79 -28.37
N ILE A 7 5.79 -1.33 -29.60
CA ILE A 7 5.82 -2.78 -29.87
C ILE A 7 7.11 -3.40 -29.32
N THR A 8 8.24 -2.70 -29.41
CA THR A 8 9.52 -3.14 -28.85
C THR A 8 9.45 -3.30 -27.33
N ALA A 9 8.81 -2.37 -26.63
CA ALA A 9 8.64 -2.46 -25.18
C ALA A 9 7.69 -3.59 -24.77
N MET A 10 6.70 -3.92 -25.62
CA MET A 10 5.83 -5.08 -25.43
C MET A 10 6.57 -6.41 -25.65
N ALA A 11 7.51 -6.44 -26.60
CA ALA A 11 8.32 -7.62 -26.92
C ALA A 11 9.40 -7.91 -25.88
N THR A 12 9.83 -6.91 -25.09
CA THR A 12 10.74 -7.12 -23.96
C THR A 12 10.11 -8.03 -22.90
N ALA A 13 10.92 -8.93 -22.35
CA ALA A 13 10.54 -9.81 -21.25
C ALA A 13 9.86 -9.04 -20.10
N GLY A 14 8.68 -9.52 -19.70
CA GLY A 14 7.87 -8.91 -18.66
C GLY A 14 6.75 -9.86 -18.25
N TYR A 15 5.95 -9.43 -17.27
CA TYR A 15 4.91 -10.26 -16.69
C TYR A 15 3.57 -9.51 -16.70
N TYR A 16 2.53 -10.19 -17.18
CA TYR A 16 1.17 -9.66 -17.19
C TYR A 16 0.44 -10.14 -15.94
N LEU A 17 0.07 -9.22 -15.05
CA LEU A 17 -0.73 -9.52 -13.87
C LEU A 17 -2.19 -9.73 -14.29
N PRO A 18 -2.72 -10.95 -14.10
CA PRO A 18 -4.15 -11.16 -14.20
C PRO A 18 -4.85 -10.30 -13.16
N HIS A 19 -5.98 -9.72 -13.55
CA HIS A 19 -6.77 -8.90 -12.66
C HIS A 19 -8.25 -9.04 -12.97
N HIS A 20 -9.06 -8.84 -11.94
CA HIS A 20 -10.51 -8.86 -12.06
C HIS A 20 -11.14 -7.80 -11.15
N ALA A 21 -12.31 -7.31 -11.54
CA ALA A 21 -13.07 -6.39 -10.71
C ALA A 21 -13.89 -7.17 -9.68
N VAL A 22 -13.80 -6.78 -8.43
CA VAL A 22 -14.65 -7.23 -7.33
C VAL A 22 -15.52 -6.05 -6.91
N THR A 23 -16.84 -6.25 -7.02
CA THR A 23 -17.82 -5.25 -6.59
C THR A 23 -18.28 -5.58 -5.18
N LYS A 24 -18.11 -4.64 -4.25
CA LYS A 24 -18.64 -4.73 -2.90
C LYS A 24 -19.79 -3.76 -2.78
N ILE A 25 -21.01 -4.28 -2.97
CA ILE A 25 -22.25 -3.49 -3.05
C ILE A 25 -22.50 -2.72 -1.74
N ASP A 26 -22.12 -3.31 -0.61
CA ASP A 26 -22.29 -2.74 0.73
C ASP A 26 -21.19 -1.75 1.15
N SER A 27 -20.22 -1.46 0.28
CA SER A 27 -19.15 -0.52 0.60
C SER A 27 -19.63 0.93 0.43
N SER A 28 -19.58 1.72 1.52
CA SER A 28 -19.94 3.14 1.51
C SER A 28 -18.98 4.02 0.70
N THR A 29 -17.68 3.70 0.70
CA THR A 29 -16.63 4.56 0.12
C THR A 29 -16.12 4.13 -1.26
N THR A 30 -16.09 2.84 -1.59
CA THR A 30 -15.61 2.36 -2.92
C THR A 30 -16.28 1.07 -3.33
N LYS A 31 -17.26 1.18 -4.24
CA LYS A 31 -18.07 0.04 -4.72
C LYS A 31 -17.31 -0.97 -5.58
N LEU A 32 -16.23 -0.57 -6.24
CA LEU A 32 -15.44 -1.43 -7.14
C LEU A 32 -13.96 -1.44 -6.76
N ARG A 33 -13.37 -2.65 -6.67
CA ARG A 33 -11.95 -2.87 -6.38
C ARG A 33 -11.37 -3.79 -7.44
N VAL A 34 -10.14 -3.53 -7.90
CA VAL A 34 -9.49 -4.38 -8.92
C VAL A 34 -8.51 -5.31 -8.22
N VAL A 35 -8.78 -6.61 -8.14
CA VAL A 35 -7.84 -7.55 -7.53
C VAL A 35 -6.80 -7.96 -8.56
N PHE A 36 -5.52 -7.82 -8.21
CA PHE A 36 -4.40 -8.31 -9.01
C PHE A 36 -3.90 -9.63 -8.40
N ASP A 37 -3.66 -10.62 -9.25
CA ASP A 37 -3.18 -11.94 -8.84
C ASP A 37 -1.70 -12.12 -9.19
N GLY A 38 -0.82 -11.90 -8.20
CA GLY A 38 0.61 -12.16 -8.33
C GLY A 38 1.00 -13.64 -8.20
N SER A 39 0.07 -14.50 -7.81
CA SER A 39 0.28 -15.95 -7.62
C SER A 39 -0.06 -16.78 -8.86
N SER A 40 -0.69 -16.17 -9.85
CA SER A 40 -0.94 -16.81 -11.14
C SER A 40 0.38 -17.23 -11.78
N LYS A 41 0.40 -18.43 -12.37
CA LYS A 41 1.60 -18.97 -13.01
C LYS A 41 1.68 -18.47 -14.46
N SER A 42 2.87 -18.09 -14.89
CA SER A 42 3.14 -17.83 -16.31
C SER A 42 3.21 -19.13 -17.13
N ASP A 43 3.50 -18.99 -18.42
CA ASP A 43 3.88 -20.06 -19.33
C ASP A 43 5.09 -20.88 -18.87
N THR A 44 5.97 -20.28 -18.04
CA THR A 44 7.10 -20.99 -17.43
C THR A 44 6.72 -21.78 -16.16
N GLY A 45 5.47 -21.69 -15.70
CA GLY A 45 4.98 -22.35 -14.49
C GLY A 45 5.38 -21.65 -13.18
N ILE A 46 6.04 -20.49 -13.25
CA ILE A 46 6.50 -19.69 -12.12
C ILE A 46 5.63 -18.44 -12.00
N SER A 47 5.20 -18.08 -10.79
CA SER A 47 4.43 -16.85 -10.56
C SER A 47 5.34 -15.67 -10.22
N LEU A 48 4.81 -14.44 -10.31
CA LEU A 48 5.54 -13.26 -9.86
C LEU A 48 5.91 -13.35 -8.37
N ASN A 49 5.01 -13.90 -7.56
CA ASN A 49 5.21 -14.05 -6.12
C ASN A 49 6.30 -15.07 -5.78
N ASP A 50 6.54 -16.07 -6.62
CA ASP A 50 7.61 -17.06 -6.41
C ASP A 50 9.01 -16.46 -6.64
N ILE A 51 9.11 -15.40 -7.44
CA ILE A 51 10.37 -14.74 -7.80
C ILE A 51 10.69 -13.60 -6.83
N GLN A 52 9.67 -12.98 -6.24
CA GLN A 52 9.84 -11.86 -5.32
C GLN A 52 10.49 -12.31 -4.01
N LEU A 53 11.49 -11.55 -3.57
CA LEU A 53 12.04 -11.71 -2.23
C LEU A 53 10.99 -11.25 -1.20
N VAL A 54 10.60 -12.17 -0.33
CA VAL A 54 9.71 -11.88 0.80
C VAL A 54 10.56 -11.65 2.03
N ASP A 55 10.68 -10.39 2.41
CA ASP A 55 11.37 -9.98 3.63
C ASP A 55 10.54 -10.28 4.90
N PRO A 56 11.20 -10.31 6.08
CA PRO A 56 10.52 -10.55 7.35
C PRO A 56 9.41 -9.54 7.64
N THR A 57 8.38 -9.97 8.36
CA THR A 57 7.30 -9.09 8.79
C THR A 57 7.83 -7.96 9.68
N VAL A 58 7.61 -6.72 9.23
CA VAL A 58 8.02 -5.49 9.95
C VAL A 58 7.00 -5.10 11.02
N GLN A 59 5.79 -5.63 10.90
CA GLN A 59 4.68 -5.27 11.77
C GLN A 59 4.80 -6.00 13.08
N ASP A 60 4.64 -5.24 14.16
CA ASP A 60 4.48 -5.82 15.49
C ASP A 60 3.24 -6.70 15.53
N ASP A 61 3.28 -7.70 16.40
CA ASP A 61 2.16 -8.58 16.62
C ASP A 61 0.92 -7.80 17.11
N LEU A 62 -0.26 -8.17 16.62
CA LEU A 62 -1.51 -7.48 16.94
C LEU A 62 -1.81 -7.46 18.45
N PHE A 63 -1.45 -8.50 19.19
CA PHE A 63 -1.60 -8.56 20.64
C PHE A 63 -0.74 -7.51 21.34
N SER A 64 0.52 -7.37 20.96
CA SER A 64 1.40 -6.30 21.46
C SER A 64 0.83 -4.92 21.16
N ILE A 65 0.26 -4.72 19.97
CA ILE A 65 -0.42 -3.48 19.60
C ILE A 65 -1.59 -3.20 20.55
N LEU A 66 -2.48 -4.18 20.76
CA LEU A 66 -3.65 -4.04 21.63
C LEU A 66 -3.28 -3.82 23.11
N LEU A 67 -2.23 -4.47 23.61
CA LEU A 67 -1.75 -4.26 24.98
C LEU A 67 -1.22 -2.85 25.19
N ARG A 68 -0.52 -2.28 24.20
CA ARG A 68 -0.04 -0.89 24.27
C ARG A 68 -1.19 0.10 24.24
N PHE A 69 -2.24 -0.15 23.46
CA PHE A 69 -3.43 0.73 23.46
C PHE A 69 -4.07 0.82 24.83
N ARG A 70 -4.13 -0.29 25.57
CA ARG A 70 -4.70 -0.31 26.93
C ARG A 70 -3.89 0.52 27.94
N LYS A 71 -2.62 0.81 27.67
CA LYS A 71 -1.80 1.67 28.55
C LYS A 71 -2.09 3.16 28.40
N HIS A 72 -2.76 3.58 27.33
CA HIS A 72 -2.99 4.99 27.04
C HIS A 72 -4.46 5.37 27.22
N ARG A 73 -4.71 6.54 27.83
CA ARG A 73 -6.08 7.05 28.07
C ARG A 73 -6.78 7.49 26.78
N TYR A 74 -5.99 7.91 25.79
CA TYR A 74 -6.45 8.38 24.49
C TYR A 74 -5.56 7.80 23.39
N VAL A 75 -6.19 7.38 22.30
CA VAL A 75 -5.53 6.78 21.14
C VAL A 75 -6.11 7.41 19.88
N LEU A 76 -5.23 7.89 18.99
CA LEU A 76 -5.60 8.34 17.65
C LEU A 76 -5.40 7.20 16.68
N SER A 77 -6.39 6.94 15.83
CA SER A 77 -6.28 5.95 14.76
C SER A 77 -6.77 6.56 13.46
N GLY A 78 -6.04 6.32 12.37
CA GLY A 78 -6.43 6.74 11.03
C GLY A 78 -5.93 5.76 9.97
N ASP A 79 -6.71 5.61 8.90
CA ASP A 79 -6.34 4.79 7.75
C ASP A 79 -5.52 5.60 6.75
N ILE A 80 -4.49 4.98 6.18
CA ILE A 80 -3.67 5.56 5.12
C ILE A 80 -4.26 5.13 3.80
N ALA A 81 -5.23 5.93 3.34
CA ALA A 81 -5.95 5.67 2.12
C ALA A 81 -4.99 5.40 0.94
N LYS A 82 -5.09 4.20 0.37
CA LYS A 82 -4.32 3.77 -0.81
C LYS A 82 -2.79 3.80 -0.58
N MET A 83 -2.28 3.42 0.59
CA MET A 83 -0.84 3.51 0.91
C MET A 83 0.08 2.91 -0.18
N TYR A 84 -0.28 1.75 -0.74
CA TYR A 84 0.52 1.10 -1.80
C TYR A 84 0.69 1.98 -3.03
N ARG A 85 -0.33 2.80 -3.36
CA ARG A 85 -0.29 3.70 -4.52
C ARG A 85 0.58 4.94 -4.30
N GLN A 86 1.05 5.19 -3.07
CA GLN A 86 1.95 6.29 -2.75
C GLN A 86 3.43 5.96 -3.02
N VAL A 87 3.74 4.69 -3.27
CA VAL A 87 5.12 4.22 -3.50
C VAL A 87 5.33 3.94 -4.98
N LEU A 88 6.30 4.62 -5.59
CA LEU A 88 6.69 4.36 -6.98
C LEU A 88 7.61 3.14 -7.08
N VAL A 89 7.34 2.34 -8.10
CA VAL A 89 8.18 1.21 -8.51
C VAL A 89 9.29 1.75 -9.42
N PRO A 90 10.55 1.28 -9.29
CA PRO A 90 11.63 1.59 -10.22
C PRO A 90 11.22 1.34 -11.68
N PRO A 91 11.60 2.20 -12.65
CA PRO A 91 11.25 2.01 -14.06
C PRO A 91 11.61 0.62 -14.60
N ASP A 92 12.73 0.06 -14.14
CA ASP A 92 13.20 -1.25 -14.57
C ASP A 92 12.23 -2.37 -14.16
N ASP A 93 11.72 -2.33 -12.92
CA ASP A 93 10.85 -3.39 -12.38
C ASP A 93 9.38 -3.26 -12.79
N ARG A 94 8.97 -2.09 -13.33
CA ARG A 94 7.60 -1.87 -13.80
C ARG A 94 7.19 -2.87 -14.87
N ARG A 95 8.13 -3.40 -15.67
CA ARG A 95 7.87 -4.41 -16.72
C ARG A 95 7.22 -5.70 -16.18
N TYR A 96 7.32 -5.95 -14.88
CA TYR A 96 6.70 -7.10 -14.22
C TYR A 96 5.28 -6.83 -13.71
N GLN A 97 4.78 -5.60 -13.86
CA GLN A 97 3.44 -5.19 -13.46
C GLN A 97 2.62 -4.70 -14.66
N ARG A 98 2.64 -5.47 -15.75
CA ARG A 98 1.84 -5.18 -16.95
C ARG A 98 0.41 -5.67 -16.77
N ILE A 99 -0.54 -4.99 -17.40
CA ILE A 99 -1.95 -5.40 -17.42
C ILE A 99 -2.54 -5.19 -18.80
N LEU A 100 -3.56 -5.97 -19.12
CA LEU A 100 -4.37 -5.83 -20.31
C LEU A 100 -5.68 -5.12 -19.97
N TRP A 101 -6.01 -4.04 -20.65
CA TRP A 101 -7.24 -3.30 -20.36
C TRP A 101 -7.97 -2.91 -21.65
N ARG A 102 -9.30 -2.97 -21.60
CA ARG A 102 -10.20 -2.44 -22.62
C ARG A 102 -11.46 -1.89 -21.96
N ARG A 103 -12.05 -0.85 -22.55
CA ARG A 103 -13.26 -0.22 -22.00
C ARG A 103 -14.53 -1.04 -22.28
N THR A 104 -14.63 -1.58 -23.49
CA THR A 104 -15.74 -2.43 -23.93
C THR A 104 -15.18 -3.64 -24.67
N PRO A 105 -15.94 -4.74 -24.80
CA PRO A 105 -15.51 -5.91 -25.56
C PRO A 105 -15.19 -5.62 -27.03
N SER A 106 -15.83 -4.58 -27.60
CA SER A 106 -15.62 -4.11 -28.97
C SER A 106 -14.35 -3.27 -29.17
N CYS A 107 -13.78 -2.71 -28.09
CA CYS A 107 -12.54 -1.96 -28.19
C CYS A 107 -11.32 -2.88 -28.29
N PRO A 108 -10.24 -2.46 -28.98
CA PRO A 108 -8.98 -3.19 -28.96
C PRO A 108 -8.42 -3.28 -27.54
N ILE A 109 -7.76 -4.40 -27.24
CA ILE A 109 -7.04 -4.60 -25.98
C ILE A 109 -5.81 -3.69 -25.99
N LYS A 110 -5.62 -2.94 -24.90
CA LYS A 110 -4.47 -2.08 -24.69
C LYS A 110 -3.58 -2.64 -23.59
N HIS A 111 -2.29 -2.34 -23.69
CA HIS A 111 -1.27 -2.75 -22.75
C HIS A 111 -0.93 -1.58 -21.84
N TYR A 112 -1.00 -1.81 -20.53
CA TYR A 112 -0.65 -0.81 -19.54
C TYR A 112 0.39 -1.36 -18.57
N VAL A 113 1.14 -0.47 -17.96
CA VAL A 113 2.07 -0.77 -16.88
C VAL A 113 1.70 0.00 -15.62
N LEU A 114 1.74 -0.68 -14.48
CA LEU A 114 1.47 -0.09 -13.18
C LEU A 114 2.77 0.53 -12.64
N ASN A 115 2.72 1.83 -12.34
CA ASN A 115 3.91 2.62 -11.93
C ASN A 115 4.11 2.62 -10.42
N THR A 116 3.06 2.29 -9.68
CA THR A 116 3.02 2.29 -8.22
C THR A 116 2.94 0.87 -7.72
N MET A 117 3.33 0.64 -6.48
CA MET A 117 3.19 -0.67 -5.86
C MET A 117 1.73 -1.13 -5.88
N THR A 118 1.54 -2.42 -6.17
CA THR A 118 0.23 -3.05 -6.28
C THR A 118 0.06 -4.11 -5.21
N TYR A 119 -1.13 -4.17 -4.62
CA TYR A 119 -1.49 -5.26 -3.72
C TYR A 119 -1.68 -6.55 -4.50
N GLY A 120 -1.52 -7.70 -3.82
CA GLY A 120 -1.54 -9.02 -4.45
C GLY A 120 -0.15 -9.53 -4.85
N THR A 121 0.89 -8.72 -4.66
CA THR A 121 2.30 -9.13 -4.77
C THR A 121 2.87 -9.48 -3.39
N ALA A 122 3.76 -10.47 -3.32
CA ALA A 122 4.27 -11.01 -2.07
C ALA A 122 5.12 -10.01 -1.27
N SER A 123 5.92 -9.18 -1.94
CA SER A 123 6.79 -8.20 -1.28
C SER A 123 6.08 -6.89 -0.90
N ALA A 124 4.88 -6.62 -1.44
CA ALA A 124 4.19 -5.35 -1.23
C ALA A 124 3.95 -4.96 0.23
N PRO A 125 3.47 -5.85 1.13
CA PRO A 125 3.23 -5.48 2.52
C PRO A 125 4.51 -5.00 3.23
N TYR A 126 5.62 -5.70 3.02
CA TYR A 126 6.91 -5.31 3.58
C TYR A 126 7.36 -3.96 3.05
N LEU A 127 7.44 -3.81 1.73
CA LEU A 127 7.97 -2.61 1.09
C LEU A 127 7.14 -1.37 1.44
N ALA A 128 5.81 -1.47 1.41
CA ALA A 128 4.93 -0.36 1.82
C ALA A 128 5.17 0.03 3.29
N THR A 129 5.22 -0.95 4.19
CA THR A 129 5.46 -0.70 5.62
C THR A 129 6.83 -0.06 5.85
N ARG A 130 7.89 -0.54 5.19
CA ARG A 130 9.24 0.03 5.32
C ARG A 130 9.32 1.46 4.78
N CYS A 131 8.73 1.74 3.62
CA CYS A 131 8.68 3.09 3.07
C CYS A 131 8.01 4.07 4.02
N MET A 132 6.88 3.67 4.59
CA MET A 132 6.16 4.52 5.54
C MET A 132 6.98 4.75 6.81
N SER A 133 7.63 3.71 7.35
CA SER A 133 8.51 3.84 8.51
C SER A 133 9.63 4.84 8.23
N LEU A 134 10.31 4.70 7.08
CA LEU A 134 11.38 5.61 6.67
C LEU A 134 10.86 7.05 6.54
N PHE A 135 9.71 7.24 5.91
CA PHE A 135 9.10 8.56 5.74
C PHE A 135 8.83 9.25 7.08
N PHE A 136 8.24 8.53 8.06
CA PHE A 136 8.00 9.10 9.39
C PHE A 136 9.28 9.45 10.15
N ASN A 137 10.33 8.63 9.99
CA ASN A 137 11.64 8.93 10.55
C ASN A 137 12.23 10.22 9.94
N LEU A 138 12.15 10.38 8.62
CA LEU A 138 12.72 11.51 7.90
C LEU A 138 11.98 12.84 8.14
N CYS A 139 10.64 12.82 8.19
CA CYS A 139 9.86 14.05 8.40
C CYS A 139 9.94 14.59 9.83
N GLY A 140 10.67 13.94 10.75
CA GLY A 140 10.69 14.35 12.15
C GLY A 140 9.31 14.25 12.81
N CYS A 141 8.35 13.56 12.21
CA CYS A 141 7.06 13.22 12.83
C CYS A 141 7.24 12.34 14.08
N ILE A 142 8.45 11.79 14.27
CA ILE A 142 8.89 11.11 15.49
C ILE A 142 9.44 12.11 16.54
N HIS A 143 9.97 13.27 16.12
CA HIS A 143 10.53 14.29 17.01
C HIS A 143 9.53 15.36 17.47
N ALA A 144 8.43 15.62 16.75
CA ALA A 144 7.33 16.43 17.28
C ALA A 144 6.46 15.67 18.31
N ALA A 145 6.74 14.38 18.53
CA ALA A 145 6.13 13.51 19.54
C ALA A 145 7.25 12.92 20.44
N THR A 146 8.02 13.77 21.10
CA THR A 146 9.14 13.34 21.96
C THR A 146 8.65 12.53 23.17
N ALA A 147 9.00 11.23 23.14
CA ALA A 147 8.99 10.18 24.19
C ALA A 147 7.63 9.58 24.62
N PRO A 148 7.50 8.25 24.84
CA PRO A 148 8.07 7.06 24.21
C PRO A 148 7.05 6.49 23.19
N PHE A 149 6.63 7.30 22.23
CA PHE A 149 5.56 6.93 21.31
C PHE A 149 6.09 6.09 20.15
N LYS A 150 5.96 4.77 20.27
CA LYS A 150 6.11 3.88 19.12
C LYS A 150 4.88 4.06 18.22
N ASN A 151 5.11 4.58 17.02
CA ASN A 151 4.10 4.59 15.96
C ASN A 151 4.01 3.17 15.40
N GLU A 152 2.86 2.54 15.60
CA GLU A 152 2.61 1.19 15.11
C GLU A 152 1.81 1.27 13.82
N MET A 153 2.42 0.74 12.77
CA MET A 153 1.79 0.60 11.46
C MET A 153 1.20 -0.79 11.37
N SER A 154 -0.11 -0.86 11.52
CA SER A 154 -0.88 -1.91 10.85
C SER A 154 -1.07 -1.48 9.40
N ILE A 155 -1.15 -2.43 8.46
CA ILE A 155 -1.40 -2.23 7.01
C ILE A 155 -2.58 -1.27 6.74
N PHE A 156 -3.43 -1.03 7.75
CA PHE A 156 -4.66 -0.25 7.66
C PHE A 156 -4.84 0.82 8.74
N ALA A 157 -3.86 1.02 9.63
CA ALA A 157 -4.01 2.02 10.67
C ALA A 157 -2.65 2.55 11.15
N GLN A 158 -2.51 3.87 11.11
CA GLN A 158 -1.52 4.55 11.93
C GLN A 158 -2.14 4.85 13.29
N ILE A 159 -1.50 4.36 14.34
CA ILE A 159 -1.88 4.69 15.71
C ILE A 159 -0.81 5.53 16.36
N THR A 160 -1.21 6.72 16.82
CA THR A 160 -0.38 7.58 17.66
C THR A 160 -1.14 7.82 18.96
N ALA A 161 -0.60 7.34 20.08
CA ALA A 161 -1.09 7.75 21.39
C ALA A 161 -0.51 9.14 21.69
N THR A 162 -1.27 10.04 22.29
CA THR A 162 -0.77 11.34 22.76
C THR A 162 -1.30 11.61 24.17
N PRO A 163 -0.48 12.16 25.10
CA PRO A 163 -0.99 12.60 26.40
C PRO A 163 -1.67 13.99 26.32
N LEU A 164 -1.54 14.70 25.19
CA LEU A 164 -1.70 16.16 25.13
C LEU A 164 -2.98 16.64 24.44
N LEU A 165 -4.11 15.96 24.64
CA LEU A 165 -5.45 16.49 24.34
C LEU A 165 -6.19 16.77 25.65
N ALA A 166 -5.69 17.76 26.39
CA ALA A 166 -6.33 18.31 27.58
C ALA A 166 -7.17 19.56 27.20
N SER A 167 -8.13 19.42 26.29
CA SER A 167 -9.17 20.45 26.06
C SER A 167 -10.33 19.95 25.17
N SER A 168 -10.84 18.75 25.43
CA SER A 168 -12.24 18.45 25.10
C SER A 168 -12.64 17.17 25.84
N SER A 169 -13.48 17.33 26.85
CA SER A 169 -14.27 16.24 27.39
C SER A 169 -15.08 15.65 26.22
N THR A 170 -15.09 14.32 26.12
CA THR A 170 -16.13 13.44 25.55
C THR A 170 -15.68 12.40 24.52
N CYS A 171 -14.41 12.32 24.08
CA CYS A 171 -14.02 11.25 23.13
C CYS A 171 -12.82 10.41 23.61
N ARG A 172 -13.06 9.16 24.03
CA ARG A 172 -12.00 8.18 24.41
C ARG A 172 -11.21 7.68 23.19
N GLN A 173 -11.74 7.87 21.98
CA GLN A 173 -11.15 7.44 20.72
C GLN A 173 -11.54 8.43 19.63
N ALA A 174 -10.57 9.16 19.08
CA ALA A 174 -10.80 9.99 17.91
C ALA A 174 -10.33 9.22 16.67
N SER A 175 -11.27 8.84 15.81
CA SER A 175 -10.95 8.32 14.48
C SER A 175 -10.74 9.48 13.53
N LEU A 176 -9.51 9.68 13.05
CA LEU A 176 -9.26 10.58 11.94
C LEU A 176 -9.52 9.80 10.65
N GLN A 177 -10.65 10.07 10.00
CA GLN A 177 -10.91 9.59 8.65
C GLN A 177 -10.14 10.48 7.67
N ASP A 178 -9.35 9.87 6.80
CA ASP A 178 -8.66 10.49 5.66
C ASP A 178 -7.62 11.56 5.97
N VAL A 179 -6.48 11.17 6.54
CA VAL A 179 -5.25 11.99 6.44
C VAL A 179 -4.73 11.90 5.01
N LYS A 180 -5.11 12.85 4.15
CA LYS A 180 -4.54 13.02 2.81
C LYS A 180 -3.11 13.57 2.94
N PHE A 181 -2.11 12.69 2.89
CA PHE A 181 -0.74 13.12 2.65
C PHE A 181 -0.63 13.70 1.22
N GLN A 182 -0.16 14.95 1.12
CA GLN A 182 0.24 15.57 -0.15
C GLN A 182 1.43 14.78 -0.73
N PRO A 183 1.51 14.62 -2.06
CA PRO A 183 2.41 13.66 -2.69
C PRO A 183 3.85 14.19 -2.75
N SER A 184 4.63 13.98 -1.70
CA SER A 184 6.08 13.88 -1.84
C SER A 184 6.40 12.43 -2.23
N VAL A 185 6.57 12.22 -3.53
CA VAL A 185 6.70 10.92 -4.17
C VAL A 185 7.94 10.17 -3.66
N LEU A 186 7.73 9.08 -2.92
CA LEU A 186 8.81 8.18 -2.47
C LEU A 186 9.14 7.19 -3.60
N THR A 187 10.37 7.26 -4.10
CA THR A 187 10.92 6.28 -5.05
C THR A 187 11.77 5.29 -4.28
N LEU A 188 11.41 4.01 -4.29
CA LEU A 188 12.27 2.94 -3.79
C LEU A 188 13.40 2.70 -4.80
N ARG A 189 14.63 2.51 -4.32
CA ARG A 189 15.68 1.77 -5.05
C ARG A 189 15.86 0.45 -4.31
N LEU A 190 15.69 -0.66 -5.01
CA LEU A 190 16.05 -2.00 -4.54
C LEU A 190 17.53 -2.25 -4.78
#